data_AF-A0A8X8XCC0-F1
#
_entry.id   AF-A0A8X8XCC0-F1
#
_cell.length_a   1.000
_cell.length_b   1.000
_cell.length_c   1.000
_cell.angle_alpha   90.00
_cell.angle_beta   90.00
_cell.angle_gamma   90.00
#
_symmetry.space_group_name_H-M   'P 1'
#
loop_
_entity.id
_entity.type
_entity.pdbx_description
1 polymer ?
#
loop_
_entity_poly.entity_id
_entity_poly.type
_entity_poly.pdbx_seq_one_letter_code
_entity_poly.pdbx_strand_id
1 'polypeptide(L)'
;MATNQRLYLLFTLLICLSFAFTQFVTMFVGDLEFRTYFLNEISVAKKSKENLKEVTHKVYFDVEIDEKPAGRITMGLFGKTVPKTAENFRALCTGEKGVGKHGKPLHYKGSAFHRIIPSFMLQGGDFTLGDGRGGESIYGEKFADENFKIKHTGPGLLSMANSGSDTNGSQFFITTVTTSCTLLAVPERLDPINRLDGRHVVFGKVLSGMDVVYKIEAEGNQSGTPKSKVVIVDSGELPILRLIFSISHFASPEAMAVPLLNKKVVKKRVTQFKRHHSDRYACLKTNWRRPKGIDSRVRRKFKGVTLMPNIGYGSDKKTRHYLPNGFKKFLVHNVKELEILMMHNRKYCAEIAHNVSTRKRKEIVERASQLDVVVTNKLARLRSQEDE
;
A
#
# COMPACT_ATOMS: atom_id res chain seq x y z
N MET A 1 59.40 -5.27 48.01
CA MET A 1 58.07 -4.68 48.28
C MET A 1 57.50 -3.82 47.14
N ALA A 2 58.31 -3.23 46.26
CA ALA A 2 57.81 -2.32 45.21
C ALA A 2 57.11 -2.99 43.98
N THR A 3 57.33 -4.29 43.73
CA THR A 3 56.79 -5.01 42.56
C THR A 3 55.33 -5.42 42.73
N ASN A 4 54.92 -5.84 43.93
CA ASN A 4 53.53 -6.26 44.21
C ASN A 4 52.55 -5.07 44.22
N GLN A 5 53.02 -3.88 44.58
CA GLN A 5 52.20 -2.66 44.59
C GLN A 5 51.85 -2.17 43.17
N ARG A 6 52.77 -2.31 42.21
CA ARG A 6 52.53 -1.97 40.80
C ARG A 6 51.54 -2.95 40.13
N LEU A 7 51.62 -4.23 40.50
CA LEU A 7 50.71 -5.25 39.97
C LEU A 7 49.28 -5.03 40.48
N TYR A 8 49.12 -4.67 41.76
CA TYR A 8 47.81 -4.31 42.32
C TYR A 8 47.22 -3.07 41.67
N LEU A 9 48.03 -2.03 41.43
CA LEU A 9 47.57 -0.81 40.74
C LEU A 9 47.16 -1.08 39.28
N LEU A 10 47.91 -1.91 38.55
CA LEU A 10 47.53 -2.32 37.19
C LEU A 10 46.24 -3.14 37.17
N PHE A 11 46.06 -4.03 38.15
CA PHE A 11 44.87 -4.87 38.25
C PHE A 11 43.62 -4.05 38.60
N THR A 12 43.72 -3.10 39.53
CA THR A 12 42.59 -2.20 39.85
C THR A 12 42.26 -1.27 38.70
N LEU A 13 43.26 -0.78 37.95
CA LEU A 13 43.03 0.08 36.79
C LEU A 13 42.38 -0.67 35.62
N LEU A 14 42.72 -1.95 35.43
CA LEU A 14 42.06 -2.85 34.47
C LEU A 14 40.60 -3.14 34.86
N ILE A 15 40.33 -3.36 36.14
CA ILE A 15 38.95 -3.54 36.64
C ILE A 15 38.15 -2.26 36.41
N CYS A 16 38.67 -1.08 36.77
CA CYS A 16 38.01 0.20 36.54
C CYS A 16 37.75 0.48 35.04
N LEU A 17 38.71 0.18 34.16
CA LEU A 17 38.54 0.29 32.71
C LEU A 17 37.48 -0.67 32.17
N SER A 18 37.40 -1.89 32.70
CA SER A 18 36.38 -2.86 32.30
C SER A 18 34.96 -2.44 32.72
N PHE A 19 34.80 -1.86 33.92
CA PHE A 19 33.54 -1.30 34.40
C PHE A 19 33.11 -0.05 33.63
N ALA A 20 34.05 0.84 33.29
CA ALA A 20 33.77 2.00 32.47
C ALA A 20 33.35 1.59 31.04
N PHE A 21 33.99 0.56 30.48
CA PHE A 21 33.64 0.03 29.16
C PHE A 21 32.26 -0.64 29.15
N THR A 22 31.91 -1.42 30.17
CA THR A 22 30.58 -2.02 30.25
C THR A 22 29.49 -0.96 30.44
N GLN A 23 29.70 0.06 31.27
CA GLN A 23 28.77 1.19 31.39
C GLN A 23 28.61 1.96 30.07
N PHE A 24 29.71 2.25 29.36
CA PHE A 24 29.66 2.94 28.07
C PHE A 24 28.91 2.14 26.99
N VAL A 25 29.12 0.82 26.93
CA VAL A 25 28.41 -0.07 26.00
C VAL A 25 26.93 -0.16 26.35
N THR A 26 26.56 -0.29 27.64
CA THR A 26 25.13 -0.33 28.03
C THR A 26 24.38 0.97 27.73
N MET A 27 25.04 2.13 27.85
CA MET A 27 24.44 3.42 27.51
C MET A 27 24.23 3.56 25.99
N PHE A 28 25.23 3.16 25.18
CA PHE A 28 25.14 3.21 23.71
C PHE A 28 24.10 2.24 23.13
N VAL A 29 23.97 1.04 23.71
CA VAL A 29 22.98 0.04 23.26
C VAL A 29 21.56 0.46 23.65
N GLY A 30 21.36 1.00 24.86
CA GLY A 30 20.06 1.51 25.31
C GLY A 30 19.53 2.67 24.46
N ASP A 31 20.40 3.61 24.07
CA ASP A 31 20.04 4.71 23.16
C ASP A 31 19.68 4.21 21.77
N LEU A 32 20.36 3.18 21.26
CA LEU A 32 20.06 2.62 19.93
C LEU A 32 18.70 1.90 19.92
N GLU A 33 18.41 1.12 20.95
CA GLU A 33 17.12 0.44 21.10
C GLU A 33 15.98 1.47 21.23
N PHE A 34 16.13 2.47 22.10
CA PHE A 34 15.13 3.53 22.27
C PHE A 34 14.87 4.30 20.96
N ARG A 35 15.92 4.60 20.19
CA ARG A 35 15.80 5.26 18.88
C ARG A 35 15.06 4.38 17.87
N THR A 36 15.30 3.07 17.87
CA THR A 36 14.58 2.14 16.98
C THR A 36 13.11 2.00 17.35
N TYR A 37 12.76 1.93 18.63
CA TYR A 37 11.37 1.92 19.10
C TYR A 37 10.64 3.22 18.73
N PHE A 38 11.25 4.37 18.98
CA PHE A 38 10.68 5.68 18.68
C PHE A 38 10.48 5.89 17.16
N LEU A 39 11.46 5.49 16.34
CA LEU A 39 11.32 5.53 14.88
C LEU A 39 10.20 4.59 14.38
N ASN A 40 10.01 3.44 15.02
CA ASN A 40 8.94 2.52 14.68
C ASN A 40 7.56 3.08 15.06
N GLU A 41 7.40 3.72 16.22
CA GLU A 41 6.16 4.41 16.59
C GLU A 41 5.85 5.59 15.66
N ILE A 42 6.84 6.39 15.29
CA ILE A 42 6.66 7.46 14.29
C ILE A 42 6.22 6.88 12.94
N SER A 43 6.82 5.76 12.53
CA SER A 43 6.43 5.03 11.31
C SER A 43 4.97 4.58 11.37
N VAL A 44 4.55 3.96 12.49
CA VAL A 44 3.17 3.51 12.71
C VAL A 44 2.19 4.69 12.73
N ALA A 45 2.55 5.81 13.38
CA ALA A 45 1.73 7.02 13.43
C ALA A 45 1.62 7.74 12.08
N LYS A 46 2.68 7.73 11.26
CA LYS A 46 2.63 8.23 9.88
C LYS A 46 1.71 7.36 9.01
N LYS A 47 1.85 6.03 9.12
CA LYS A 47 1.04 5.06 8.39
C LYS A 47 -0.45 5.16 8.74
N SER A 48 -0.79 5.39 10.02
CA SER A 48 -2.18 5.58 10.44
C SER A 48 -2.78 6.89 9.95
N LYS A 49 -2.01 7.98 9.90
CA LYS A 49 -2.45 9.26 9.30
C LYS A 49 -2.64 9.17 7.79
N GLU A 50 -1.82 8.41 7.08
CA GLU A 50 -1.99 8.17 5.64
C GLU A 50 -3.24 7.35 5.33
N ASN A 51 -3.54 6.31 6.12
CA ASN A 51 -4.76 5.51 5.95
C ASN A 51 -6.06 6.33 6.09
N LEU A 52 -6.05 7.40 6.89
CA LEU A 52 -7.23 8.28 7.07
C LEU A 52 -7.53 9.14 5.82
N LYS A 53 -6.55 9.37 4.94
CA LYS A 53 -6.68 10.20 3.73
C LYS A 53 -6.74 9.35 2.45
N GLU A 54 -7.10 8.07 2.58
CA GLU A 54 -7.25 7.16 1.44
C GLU A 54 -8.45 7.57 0.59
N VAL A 55 -8.20 7.74 -0.71
CA VAL A 55 -9.22 8.19 -1.68
C VAL A 55 -10.04 7.00 -2.16
N THR A 56 -11.34 7.02 -1.88
CA THR A 56 -12.27 5.95 -2.22
C THR A 56 -13.13 6.24 -3.45
N HIS A 57 -13.48 7.50 -3.69
CA HIS A 57 -14.29 7.93 -4.84
C HIS A 57 -13.61 9.13 -5.50
N LYS A 58 -13.66 9.21 -6.84
CA LYS A 58 -13.13 10.34 -7.60
C LYS A 58 -14.30 11.03 -8.28
N VAL A 59 -14.38 12.33 -8.13
CA VAL A 59 -15.44 13.16 -8.72
C VAL A 59 -14.80 14.32 -9.46
N TYR A 60 -15.51 14.87 -10.43
CA TYR A 60 -15.01 15.98 -11.23
C TYR A 60 -16.04 17.11 -11.32
N PHE A 61 -15.52 18.33 -11.47
CA PHE A 61 -16.28 19.52 -11.83
C PHE A 61 -15.66 20.19 -13.05
N ASP A 62 -16.48 20.47 -14.05
CA ASP A 62 -16.14 21.33 -15.17
C ASP A 62 -16.66 22.73 -14.86
N VAL A 63 -15.75 23.71 -14.81
CA VAL A 63 -16.05 25.07 -14.34
C VAL A 63 -15.93 26.08 -15.48
N GLU A 64 -16.89 26.99 -15.54
CA GLU A 64 -16.87 28.18 -16.40
C GLU A 64 -16.80 29.45 -15.56
N ILE A 65 -16.02 30.43 -16.05
CA ILE A 65 -15.90 31.78 -15.50
C ILE A 65 -16.37 32.74 -16.61
N ASP A 66 -17.45 33.49 -16.36
CA ASP A 66 -18.05 34.40 -17.35
C ASP A 66 -18.25 33.74 -18.73
N GLU A 67 -18.85 32.54 -18.73
CA GLU A 67 -19.13 31.74 -19.94
C GLU A 67 -17.88 31.23 -20.69
N LYS A 68 -16.70 31.37 -20.09
CA LYS A 68 -15.44 30.81 -20.63
C LYS A 68 -15.04 29.55 -19.86
N PRO A 69 -14.69 28.45 -20.55
CA PRO A 69 -14.26 27.23 -19.88
C PRO A 69 -12.93 27.44 -19.14
N ALA A 70 -12.95 27.35 -17.81
CA ALA A 70 -11.77 27.56 -16.96
C ALA A 70 -10.95 26.28 -16.80
N GLY A 71 -11.60 25.12 -16.89
CA GLY A 71 -11.00 23.79 -16.86
C GLY A 71 -11.75 22.79 -15.98
N ARG A 72 -11.14 21.62 -15.79
CA ARG A 72 -11.68 20.52 -14.98
C ARG A 72 -10.95 20.39 -13.64
N ILE A 73 -11.70 20.33 -12.55
CA ILE A 73 -11.21 20.03 -11.21
C ILE A 73 -11.54 18.58 -10.88
N THR A 74 -10.53 17.77 -10.58
CA THR A 74 -10.71 16.38 -10.13
C THR A 74 -10.44 16.28 -8.64
N MET A 75 -11.38 15.73 -7.90
CA MET A 75 -11.32 15.60 -6.45
C MET A 75 -11.43 14.14 -6.02
N GLY A 76 -10.75 13.79 -4.93
CA GLY A 76 -10.81 12.50 -4.28
C GLY A 76 -11.52 12.62 -2.94
N LEU A 77 -12.50 11.74 -2.68
CA LEU A 77 -13.28 11.68 -1.45
C LEU A 77 -12.75 10.60 -0.50
N PHE A 78 -12.83 10.84 0.80
CA PHE A 78 -12.34 9.96 1.87
C PHE A 78 -13.45 9.07 2.44
N GLY A 79 -14.07 8.23 1.62
CA GLY A 79 -15.23 7.42 2.02
C GLY A 79 -14.95 6.32 3.04
N LYS A 80 -13.69 6.00 3.37
CA LYS A 80 -13.38 5.12 4.51
C LYS A 80 -13.48 5.85 5.85
N THR A 81 -13.15 7.14 5.87
CA THR A 81 -13.08 7.95 7.09
C THR A 81 -14.41 8.65 7.37
N VAL A 82 -15.07 9.11 6.31
CA VAL A 82 -16.36 9.81 6.35
C VAL A 82 -17.30 9.30 5.25
N PRO A 83 -17.82 8.06 5.37
CA PRO A 83 -18.66 7.45 4.35
C PRO A 83 -19.94 8.23 4.06
N LYS A 84 -20.63 8.78 5.07
CA LYS A 84 -21.89 9.52 4.84
C LYS A 84 -21.64 10.84 4.11
N THR A 85 -20.64 11.59 4.55
CA THR A 85 -20.31 12.88 3.91
C THR A 85 -19.79 12.68 2.48
N ALA A 86 -18.93 11.67 2.27
CA ALA A 86 -18.42 11.34 0.95
C ALA A 86 -19.53 10.87 0.00
N GLU A 87 -20.47 10.06 0.47
CA GLU A 87 -21.59 9.56 -0.33
C GLU A 87 -22.57 10.68 -0.69
N ASN A 88 -22.85 11.60 0.24
CA ASN A 88 -23.63 12.80 -0.04
C ASN A 88 -23.02 13.61 -1.20
N PHE A 89 -21.72 13.89 -1.11
CA PHE A 89 -21.05 14.66 -2.15
C PHE A 89 -21.01 13.92 -3.50
N ARG A 90 -20.73 12.61 -3.49
CA ARG A 90 -20.71 11.77 -4.70
C ARG A 90 -22.05 11.78 -5.41
N ALA A 91 -23.14 11.52 -4.68
CA ALA A 91 -24.48 11.46 -5.24
C ALA A 91 -24.97 12.82 -5.76
N LEU A 92 -24.57 13.93 -5.11
CA LEU A 92 -24.83 15.29 -5.60
C LEU A 92 -23.99 15.66 -6.84
N CYS A 93 -22.84 15.02 -7.04
CA CYS A 93 -22.07 15.17 -8.28
C CYS A 93 -22.73 14.43 -9.45
N THR A 94 -23.36 13.27 -9.20
CA THR A 94 -23.99 12.44 -10.25
C THR A 94 -25.45 12.79 -10.51
N GLY A 95 -26.15 13.36 -9.54
CA GLY A 95 -27.58 13.65 -9.63
C GLY A 95 -28.47 12.42 -9.56
N GLU A 96 -27.93 11.26 -9.16
CA GLU A 96 -28.63 9.96 -9.19
C GLU A 96 -29.85 9.87 -8.27
N LYS A 97 -29.96 10.77 -7.27
CA LYS A 97 -31.04 10.77 -6.29
C LYS A 97 -32.29 11.54 -6.74
N GLY A 98 -32.29 12.09 -7.96
CA GLY A 98 -33.45 12.75 -8.54
C GLY A 98 -33.74 14.11 -7.91
N VAL A 99 -35.00 14.35 -7.53
CA VAL A 99 -35.50 15.64 -7.03
C VAL A 99 -35.58 15.62 -5.52
N GLY A 100 -35.04 16.67 -4.88
CA GLY A 100 -35.06 16.86 -3.43
C GLY A 100 -36.43 17.34 -2.92
N LYS A 101 -36.57 17.46 -1.60
CA LYS A 101 -37.81 17.93 -0.95
C LYS A 101 -38.16 19.36 -1.34
N HIS A 102 -37.16 20.18 -1.65
CA HIS A 102 -37.38 21.56 -2.12
C HIS A 102 -37.76 21.66 -3.61
N GLY A 103 -38.07 20.54 -4.28
CA GLY A 103 -38.53 20.51 -5.66
C GLY A 103 -37.45 20.81 -6.71
N LYS A 104 -36.19 20.86 -6.30
CA LYS A 104 -35.03 21.06 -7.17
C LYS A 104 -34.21 19.76 -7.32
N PRO A 105 -33.55 19.55 -8.46
CA PRO A 105 -32.70 18.37 -8.64
C PRO A 105 -31.55 18.38 -7.64
N LEU A 106 -31.28 17.23 -7.01
CA LEU A 106 -30.15 17.02 -6.10
C LEU A 106 -28.85 16.87 -6.91
N HIS A 107 -28.42 17.96 -7.56
CA HIS A 107 -27.31 17.93 -8.50
C HIS A 107 -26.51 19.25 -8.47
N TYR A 108 -25.18 19.16 -8.49
CA TYR A 108 -24.31 20.36 -8.53
C TYR A 108 -24.23 21.02 -9.90
N LYS A 109 -24.66 20.35 -10.97
CA LYS A 109 -24.72 20.94 -12.31
C LYS A 109 -25.60 22.18 -12.34
N GLY A 110 -25.03 23.28 -12.81
CA GLY A 110 -25.66 24.61 -12.84
C GLY A 110 -25.55 25.39 -11.54
N SER A 111 -24.95 24.82 -10.48
CA SER A 111 -24.70 25.56 -9.24
C SER A 111 -23.48 26.50 -9.39
N ALA A 112 -23.51 27.62 -8.68
CA ALA A 112 -22.46 28.64 -8.74
C ALA A 112 -21.65 28.69 -7.43
N PHE A 113 -20.42 29.18 -7.53
CA PHE A 113 -19.63 29.57 -6.36
C PHE A 113 -20.10 30.96 -5.92
N HIS A 114 -20.95 31.00 -4.89
CA HIS A 114 -21.55 32.24 -4.40
C HIS A 114 -20.60 33.03 -3.49
N ARG A 115 -19.56 32.40 -2.94
CA ARG A 115 -18.60 33.07 -2.05
C ARG A 115 -17.16 32.65 -2.33
N ILE A 116 -16.32 33.60 -2.72
CA ILE A 116 -14.91 33.41 -3.11
C ILE A 116 -14.07 34.43 -2.32
N ILE A 117 -13.28 33.95 -1.36
CA ILE A 117 -12.36 34.80 -0.56
C ILE A 117 -10.91 34.42 -0.92
N PRO A 118 -10.16 35.33 -1.58
CA PRO A 118 -8.75 35.12 -1.89
C PRO A 118 -7.93 34.88 -0.61
N SER A 119 -6.97 33.97 -0.68
CA SER A 119 -6.15 33.51 0.44
C SER A 119 -6.98 32.98 1.62
N PHE A 120 -8.10 32.32 1.34
CA PHE A 120 -8.88 31.64 2.37
C PHE A 120 -9.59 30.39 1.83
N MET A 121 -10.71 30.55 1.13
CA MET A 121 -11.51 29.45 0.60
C MET A 121 -12.47 29.87 -0.50
N LEU A 122 -12.88 28.88 -1.30
CA LEU A 122 -13.94 28.96 -2.29
C LEU A 122 -15.15 28.17 -1.79
N GLN A 123 -16.31 28.80 -1.66
CA GLN A 123 -17.54 28.17 -1.18
C GLN A 123 -18.59 28.12 -2.29
N GLY A 124 -19.22 26.95 -2.42
CA GLY A 124 -20.24 26.65 -3.43
C GLY A 124 -21.21 25.57 -2.96
N GLY A 125 -21.95 24.99 -3.90
CA GLY A 125 -22.86 23.87 -3.63
C GLY A 125 -24.27 24.26 -3.19
N ASP A 126 -24.65 25.52 -3.30
CA ASP A 126 -26.05 25.94 -3.17
C ASP A 126 -26.74 25.84 -4.54
N PHE A 127 -27.45 24.72 -4.77
CA PHE A 127 -28.27 24.51 -5.96
C PHE A 127 -29.74 24.92 -5.76
N THR A 128 -30.16 25.24 -4.53
CA THR A 128 -31.58 25.56 -4.26
C THR A 128 -31.89 27.03 -4.39
N LEU A 129 -31.08 27.92 -3.82
CA LEU A 129 -31.26 29.38 -3.96
C LEU A 129 -30.13 30.02 -4.75
N GLY A 130 -28.93 29.44 -4.69
CA GLY A 130 -27.74 29.94 -5.39
C GLY A 130 -27.10 31.17 -4.74
N ASP A 131 -27.53 31.55 -3.52
CA ASP A 131 -27.07 32.73 -2.79
C ASP A 131 -26.33 32.40 -1.49
N GLY A 132 -26.19 31.11 -1.16
CA GLY A 132 -25.52 30.61 0.04
C GLY A 132 -26.45 30.40 1.24
N ARG A 133 -27.75 30.66 1.12
CA ARG A 133 -28.74 30.35 2.16
C ARG A 133 -29.40 28.99 1.98
N GLY A 134 -29.25 28.40 0.79
CA GLY A 134 -29.89 27.16 0.40
C GLY A 134 -29.01 25.92 0.57
N GLY A 135 -29.32 24.91 -0.23
CA GLY A 135 -28.71 23.58 -0.21
C GLY A 135 -29.55 22.55 0.54
N GLU A 136 -29.66 21.37 -0.06
CA GLU A 136 -30.27 20.18 0.54
C GLU A 136 -29.26 19.02 0.48
N SER A 137 -29.33 18.07 1.42
CA SER A 137 -28.53 16.84 1.38
C SER A 137 -29.31 15.69 0.75
N ILE A 138 -28.62 14.60 0.37
CA ILE A 138 -29.32 13.40 -0.12
C ILE A 138 -30.14 12.66 0.95
N TYR A 139 -29.92 13.01 2.22
CA TYR A 139 -30.57 12.39 3.38
C TYR A 139 -31.77 13.20 3.87
N GLY A 140 -32.10 14.32 3.21
CA GLY A 140 -33.09 15.31 3.63
C GLY A 140 -32.46 16.70 3.77
N GLU A 141 -33.01 17.54 4.64
CA GLU A 141 -32.58 18.94 4.75
C GLU A 141 -31.12 19.07 5.24
N LYS A 142 -30.79 18.45 6.38
CA LYS A 142 -29.47 18.51 7.01
C LYS A 142 -29.07 17.17 7.62
N PHE A 143 -27.77 16.94 7.82
CA PHE A 143 -27.22 15.76 8.49
C PHE A 143 -26.10 16.10 9.49
N ALA A 144 -25.88 15.18 10.44
CA ALA A 144 -24.94 15.30 11.55
C ALA A 144 -23.45 15.30 11.12
N ASP A 145 -22.60 15.90 11.95
CA ASP A 145 -21.15 15.92 11.75
C ASP A 145 -20.55 14.53 12.00
N GLU A 146 -19.95 13.92 10.98
CA GLU A 146 -19.50 12.53 11.06
C GLU A 146 -18.21 12.37 11.88
N ASN A 147 -17.17 13.18 11.58
CA ASN A 147 -15.86 13.02 12.21
C ASN A 147 -14.96 14.25 12.01
N PHE A 148 -14.19 14.62 13.04
CA PHE A 148 -13.20 15.69 13.01
C PHE A 148 -11.74 15.20 13.04
N LYS A 149 -11.48 13.92 12.74
CA LYS A 149 -10.11 13.35 12.71
C LYS A 149 -9.19 14.01 11.68
N ILE A 150 -9.73 14.49 10.56
CA ILE A 150 -8.95 15.11 9.50
C ILE A 150 -8.95 16.63 9.72
N LYS A 151 -7.75 17.18 9.95
CA LYS A 151 -7.52 18.62 10.10
C LYS A 151 -7.32 19.31 8.75
N HIS A 152 -7.58 20.61 8.71
CA HIS A 152 -7.34 21.46 7.54
C HIS A 152 -5.84 21.76 7.38
N THR A 153 -5.06 20.73 7.00
CA THR A 153 -3.59 20.79 7.05
C THR A 153 -2.96 21.59 5.88
N GLY A 154 -3.71 21.90 4.82
CA GLY A 154 -3.16 22.55 3.63
C GLY A 154 -4.22 22.89 2.55
N PRO A 155 -3.77 23.37 1.39
CA PRO A 155 -4.63 23.80 0.30
C PRO A 155 -5.21 22.59 -0.45
N GLY A 156 -6.31 22.82 -1.15
CA GLY A 156 -7.02 21.81 -1.91
C GLY A 156 -7.77 20.79 -1.06
N LEU A 157 -8.08 21.09 0.21
CA LEU A 157 -8.95 20.22 1.02
C LEU A 157 -10.41 20.59 0.82
N LEU A 158 -11.26 19.56 0.71
CA LEU A 158 -12.72 19.69 0.63
C LEU A 158 -13.34 19.53 2.02
N SER A 159 -14.19 20.48 2.39
CA SER A 159 -14.85 20.49 3.69
C SER A 159 -16.29 20.99 3.58
N MET A 160 -17.16 20.52 4.49
CA MET A 160 -18.58 20.88 4.49
C MET A 160 -18.79 22.27 5.10
N ALA A 161 -19.57 23.10 4.41
CA ALA A 161 -20.08 24.34 4.99
C ALA A 161 -21.32 24.03 5.85
N ASN A 162 -21.38 24.63 7.03
CA ASN A 162 -22.47 24.46 7.99
C ASN A 162 -22.78 25.80 8.67
N SER A 163 -23.91 25.86 9.38
CA SER A 163 -24.36 27.04 10.15
C SER A 163 -24.38 26.76 11.66
N GLY A 164 -23.56 25.81 12.11
CA GLY A 164 -23.56 25.26 13.47
C GLY A 164 -23.38 23.75 13.47
N SER A 165 -23.30 23.15 14.66
CA SER A 165 -23.15 21.70 14.81
C SER A 165 -24.30 20.95 14.14
N ASP A 166 -23.98 19.84 13.47
CA ASP A 166 -24.95 18.92 12.85
C ASP A 166 -25.87 19.55 11.78
N THR A 167 -25.39 20.60 11.09
CA THR A 167 -26.15 21.31 10.05
C THR A 167 -25.57 21.15 8.64
N ASN A 168 -24.98 20.00 8.32
CA ASN A 168 -24.40 19.76 7.00
C ASN A 168 -25.50 19.57 5.94
N GLY A 169 -25.36 20.26 4.80
CA GLY A 169 -26.29 20.15 3.66
C GLY A 169 -25.56 19.69 2.39
N SER A 170 -25.56 20.55 1.38
CA SER A 170 -24.80 20.39 0.13
C SER A 170 -23.71 21.44 -0.07
N GLN A 171 -23.70 22.49 0.74
CA GLN A 171 -22.67 23.50 0.62
C GLN A 171 -21.31 22.95 1.05
N PHE A 172 -20.29 23.28 0.27
CA PHE A 172 -18.92 22.86 0.52
C PHE A 172 -17.97 24.02 0.26
N PHE A 173 -16.74 23.88 0.78
CA PHE A 173 -15.66 24.79 0.44
C PHE A 173 -14.34 24.07 0.15
N ILE A 174 -13.52 24.70 -0.70
CA ILE A 174 -12.17 24.28 -1.03
C ILE A 174 -11.20 25.28 -0.40
N THR A 175 -10.24 24.80 0.38
CA THR A 175 -9.18 25.65 0.96
C THR A 175 -8.12 26.00 -0.08
N THR A 176 -7.61 27.24 -0.08
CA THR A 176 -6.54 27.66 -1.02
C THR A 176 -5.23 28.02 -0.32
N VAL A 177 -5.25 28.17 1.00
CA VAL A 177 -4.09 28.62 1.78
C VAL A 177 -3.15 27.46 2.11
N THR A 178 -1.87 27.69 1.87
CA THR A 178 -0.79 26.85 2.38
C THR A 178 -0.46 27.27 3.81
N THR A 179 -0.32 26.30 4.70
CA THR A 179 0.17 26.45 6.09
C THR A 179 1.56 27.10 6.20
N SER A 180 2.14 27.60 5.09
CA SER A 180 3.40 28.32 5.01
C SER A 180 3.30 29.83 5.23
N CYS A 181 2.14 30.38 5.63
CA CYS A 181 2.15 31.70 6.31
C CYS A 181 2.67 31.59 7.76
N THR A 182 2.97 30.38 8.24
CA THR A 182 3.48 30.09 9.60
C THR A 182 4.91 29.52 9.55
N LEU A 183 5.75 30.01 8.62
CA LEU A 183 7.22 29.83 8.68
C LEU A 183 7.94 31.04 9.28
N LEU A 184 7.20 32.01 9.80
CA LEU A 184 7.69 32.87 10.88
C LEU A 184 7.00 32.37 12.14
N ALA A 185 7.76 31.67 12.97
CA ALA A 185 7.36 31.25 14.31
C ALA A 185 6.99 32.49 15.14
N VAL A 186 5.72 32.89 15.08
CA VAL A 186 5.10 33.77 16.07
C VAL A 186 3.98 32.94 16.71
N PRO A 187 4.17 32.41 17.94
CA PRO A 187 3.31 31.36 18.51
C PRO A 187 1.87 31.80 18.85
N GLU A 188 1.46 33.04 18.59
CA GLU A 188 0.27 33.61 19.24
C GLU A 188 -0.64 34.47 18.35
N ARG A 189 -0.50 34.42 17.02
CA ARG A 189 -1.52 34.97 16.10
C ARG A 189 -2.25 33.85 15.37
N LEU A 190 -3.35 33.44 16.01
CA LEU A 190 -4.42 32.56 15.53
C LEU A 190 -4.49 32.40 14.00
N ASP A 191 -3.96 31.30 13.45
CA ASP A 191 -4.09 30.97 12.04
C ASP A 191 -5.58 30.86 11.66
N PRO A 192 -6.08 31.52 10.59
CA PRO A 192 -7.50 31.55 10.25
C PRO A 192 -8.07 30.15 9.91
N ILE A 193 -7.22 29.23 9.45
CA ILE A 193 -7.58 27.85 9.14
C ILE A 193 -7.74 26.98 10.40
N ASN A 194 -6.95 27.22 11.46
CA ASN A 194 -7.06 26.47 12.72
C ASN A 194 -8.40 26.74 13.43
N ARG A 195 -9.10 27.83 13.08
CA ARG A 195 -10.46 28.14 13.58
C ARG A 195 -11.55 27.24 12.96
N LEU A 196 -11.28 26.58 11.84
CA LEU A 196 -12.22 25.68 11.15
C LEU A 196 -12.11 24.23 11.66
N ASP A 197 -10.97 23.88 12.27
CA ASP A 197 -10.75 22.56 12.86
C ASP A 197 -11.75 22.28 13.99
N GLY A 198 -12.36 21.09 13.98
CA GLY A 198 -13.38 20.69 14.95
C GLY A 198 -14.77 21.30 14.75
N ARG A 199 -14.95 22.11 13.69
CA ARG A 199 -16.26 22.70 13.33
C ARG A 199 -16.76 22.25 11.97
N HIS A 200 -15.85 22.00 11.03
CA HIS A 200 -16.18 21.58 9.67
C HIS A 200 -15.58 20.20 9.38
N VAL A 201 -16.40 19.33 8.76
CA VAL A 201 -16.01 17.97 8.42
C VAL A 201 -15.23 17.97 7.10
N VAL A 202 -13.94 17.63 7.15
CA VAL A 202 -13.11 17.43 5.96
C VAL A 202 -13.37 16.05 5.37
N PHE A 203 -13.73 15.99 4.09
CA PHE A 203 -14.15 14.75 3.44
C PHE A 203 -13.46 14.44 2.11
N GLY A 204 -12.58 15.31 1.63
CA GLY A 204 -11.83 15.04 0.41
C GLY A 204 -10.65 15.97 0.18
N LYS A 205 -10.02 15.79 -0.97
CA LYS A 205 -8.95 16.66 -1.48
C LYS A 205 -8.99 16.78 -3.00
N VAL A 206 -8.50 17.88 -3.53
CA VAL A 206 -8.24 18.05 -4.96
C VAL A 206 -7.05 17.17 -5.35
N LEU A 207 -7.19 16.43 -6.44
CA LEU A 207 -6.14 15.57 -7.02
C LEU A 207 -5.49 16.21 -8.23
N SER A 208 -6.30 16.83 -9.09
CA SER A 208 -5.87 17.50 -10.31
C SER A 208 -6.74 18.73 -10.55
N GLY A 209 -6.19 19.76 -11.19
CA GLY A 209 -6.90 21.01 -11.47
C GLY A 209 -6.81 22.05 -10.35
N MET A 210 -5.76 22.02 -9.51
CA MET A 210 -5.49 23.12 -8.57
C MET A 210 -5.25 24.46 -9.30
N ASP A 211 -4.73 24.43 -10.52
CA ASP A 211 -4.56 25.62 -11.35
C ASP A 211 -5.90 26.33 -11.63
N VAL A 212 -6.98 25.55 -11.79
CA VAL A 212 -8.34 26.07 -11.99
C VAL A 212 -8.87 26.69 -10.70
N VAL A 213 -8.60 26.06 -9.55
CA VAL A 213 -8.93 26.59 -8.22
C VAL A 213 -8.29 27.96 -8.01
N TYR A 214 -7.02 28.14 -8.38
CA TYR A 214 -6.33 29.43 -8.28
C TYR A 214 -6.89 30.49 -9.25
N LYS A 215 -7.35 30.08 -10.45
CA LYS A 215 -8.05 31.01 -11.35
C LYS A 215 -9.37 31.51 -10.77
N ILE A 216 -10.15 30.61 -10.17
CA ILE A 216 -11.41 30.96 -9.50
C ILE A 216 -11.15 31.89 -8.32
N GLU A 217 -10.08 31.65 -7.56
CA GLU A 217 -9.67 32.49 -6.44
C GLU A 217 -9.33 33.93 -6.84
N ALA A 218 -8.70 34.13 -8.00
CA ALA A 218 -8.36 35.45 -8.52
C ALA A 218 -9.60 36.33 -8.80
N GLU A 219 -10.73 35.70 -9.11
CA GLU A 219 -12.03 36.35 -9.32
C GLU A 219 -12.76 36.69 -8.02
N GLY A 220 -12.16 36.41 -6.87
CA GLY A 220 -12.71 36.71 -5.55
C GLY A 220 -12.47 38.14 -5.06
N ASN A 221 -13.20 38.50 -4.00
CA ASN A 221 -13.00 39.73 -3.22
C ASN A 221 -12.87 39.40 -1.74
N GLN A 222 -12.31 40.33 -0.95
CA GLN A 222 -12.20 40.16 0.51
C GLN A 222 -13.57 40.07 1.21
N SER A 223 -14.61 40.69 0.65
CA SER A 223 -15.99 40.56 1.13
C SER A 223 -16.58 39.16 0.90
N GLY A 224 -15.98 38.39 -0.02
CA GLY A 224 -16.45 37.08 -0.46
C GLY A 224 -17.36 37.12 -1.68
N THR A 225 -17.85 38.29 -2.10
CA THR A 225 -18.65 38.40 -3.34
C THR A 225 -17.76 38.20 -4.57
N PRO A 226 -18.09 37.26 -5.47
CA PRO A 226 -17.31 37.02 -6.68
C PRO A 226 -17.45 38.20 -7.66
N LYS A 227 -16.36 38.55 -8.36
CA LYS A 227 -16.36 39.59 -9.41
C LYS A 227 -17.08 39.11 -10.67
N SER A 228 -16.83 37.85 -11.00
CA SER A 228 -17.29 37.16 -12.19
C SER A 228 -18.16 35.96 -11.82
N LYS A 229 -19.09 35.58 -12.70
CA LYS A 229 -20.00 34.47 -12.40
C LYS A 229 -19.26 33.15 -12.65
N VAL A 230 -19.01 32.39 -11.58
CA VAL A 230 -18.34 31.09 -11.65
C VAL A 230 -19.37 29.97 -11.46
N VAL A 231 -19.57 29.16 -12.49
CA VAL A 231 -20.63 28.13 -12.54
C VAL A 231 -20.03 26.74 -12.80
N ILE A 232 -20.60 25.72 -12.16
CA ILE A 232 -20.31 24.31 -12.43
C ILE A 232 -21.18 23.87 -13.61
N VAL A 233 -20.58 23.68 -14.78
CA VAL A 233 -21.27 23.35 -16.03
C VAL A 233 -21.64 21.88 -16.08
N ASP A 234 -20.72 21.03 -15.62
CA ASP A 234 -20.91 19.60 -15.55
C ASP A 234 -20.22 19.04 -14.31
N SER A 235 -20.83 18.01 -13.74
CA SER A 235 -20.32 17.31 -12.58
C SER A 235 -20.58 15.82 -12.73
N GLY A 236 -19.72 15.00 -12.15
CA GLY A 236 -19.94 13.57 -12.16
C GLY A 236 -18.92 12.79 -11.35
N GLU A 237 -19.10 11.48 -11.34
CA GLU A 237 -18.15 10.54 -10.78
C GLU A 237 -17.21 10.04 -11.88
N LEU A 238 -15.91 10.09 -11.62
CA LEU A 238 -14.94 9.38 -12.43
C LEU A 238 -14.81 7.97 -11.88
N PRO A 239 -14.81 6.94 -12.74
CA PRO A 239 -14.43 5.62 -12.31
C PRO A 239 -13.01 5.74 -11.76
N ILE A 240 -12.87 5.54 -10.44
CA ILE A 240 -11.57 5.14 -9.97
C ILE A 240 -11.37 3.80 -10.64
N LEU A 241 -10.31 3.70 -11.44
CA LEU A 241 -9.59 2.45 -11.60
C LEU A 241 -9.09 2.04 -10.21
N ARG A 242 -10.00 1.74 -9.28
CA ARG A 242 -9.73 0.73 -8.29
C ARG A 242 -9.50 -0.44 -9.21
N LEU A 243 -8.34 -1.05 -9.12
CA LEU A 243 -8.13 -2.41 -9.60
C LEU A 243 -9.09 -3.34 -8.80
N ILE A 244 -10.40 -3.11 -8.87
CA ILE A 244 -11.43 -4.09 -8.64
C ILE A 244 -11.50 -4.79 -9.99
N PHE A 245 -10.63 -5.78 -10.12
CA PHE A 245 -10.66 -6.78 -11.18
C PHE A 245 -12.01 -7.50 -11.08
N SER A 246 -13.04 -6.93 -11.69
CA SER A 246 -14.32 -7.57 -11.96
C SER A 246 -14.78 -7.12 -13.34
N ILE A 247 -14.09 -7.66 -14.34
CA ILE A 247 -14.61 -8.34 -15.53
C ILE A 247 -13.46 -8.39 -16.54
N SER A 248 -13.01 -9.61 -16.81
CA SER A 248 -12.32 -10.14 -17.99
C SER A 248 -11.56 -9.17 -18.91
N HIS A 249 -10.29 -9.49 -19.17
CA HIS A 249 -9.43 -8.93 -20.24
C HIS A 249 -8.88 -7.52 -20.04
N PHE A 250 -7.95 -7.31 -19.08
CA PHE A 250 -6.64 -6.73 -19.39
C PHE A 250 -5.70 -6.79 -18.17
N ALA A 251 -4.44 -7.11 -18.45
CA ALA A 251 -3.37 -7.48 -17.52
C ALA A 251 -3.17 -6.53 -16.31
N SER A 252 -3.13 -7.12 -15.11
CA SER A 252 -2.43 -6.57 -13.95
C SER A 252 -1.15 -7.38 -13.69
N PRO A 253 -0.09 -6.77 -13.12
CA PRO A 253 1.20 -7.42 -12.98
C PRO A 253 1.18 -8.44 -11.82
N GLU A 254 1.60 -9.67 -12.15
CA GLU A 254 1.98 -10.76 -11.24
C GLU A 254 0.90 -11.39 -10.33
N ALA A 255 -0.35 -11.53 -10.80
CA ALA A 255 -1.22 -12.60 -10.29
C ALA A 255 -0.76 -13.95 -10.85
N MET A 256 0.33 -14.50 -10.30
CA MET A 256 0.87 -15.80 -10.70
C MET A 256 -0.23 -16.87 -10.62
N ALA A 257 -0.37 -17.71 -11.66
CA ALA A 257 -1.28 -18.85 -11.64
C ALA A 257 -1.22 -19.60 -10.29
N VAL A 258 -2.40 -19.89 -9.72
CA VAL A 258 -2.56 -20.64 -8.46
C VAL A 258 -2.70 -22.13 -8.78
N PRO A 259 -1.94 -23.02 -8.11
CA PRO A 259 -1.98 -24.44 -8.42
C PRO A 259 -3.35 -25.03 -8.06
N LEU A 260 -3.87 -25.94 -8.90
CA LEU A 260 -5.16 -26.63 -8.68
C LEU A 260 -5.19 -27.46 -7.39
N LEU A 261 -4.03 -27.94 -6.94
CA LEU A 261 -3.91 -28.90 -5.83
C LEU A 261 -2.74 -28.51 -4.93
N ASN A 262 -3.03 -27.97 -3.75
CA ASN A 262 -2.01 -27.77 -2.72
C ASN A 262 -1.83 -29.06 -1.91
N LYS A 263 -1.09 -30.03 -2.47
CA LYS A 263 -0.79 -31.30 -1.80
C LYS A 263 0.55 -31.20 -1.07
N LYS A 264 0.53 -31.37 0.26
CA LYS A 264 1.76 -31.53 1.05
C LYS A 264 2.55 -32.73 0.52
N VAL A 265 3.81 -32.53 0.17
CA VAL A 265 4.66 -33.61 -0.36
C VAL A 265 4.98 -34.59 0.78
N VAL A 266 4.43 -35.81 0.67
CA VAL A 266 4.64 -36.89 1.65
C VAL A 266 5.73 -37.85 1.18
N LYS A 267 6.65 -38.22 2.06
CA LYS A 267 7.68 -39.24 1.80
C LYS A 267 7.08 -40.64 2.05
N LYS A 268 7.37 -41.63 1.19
CA LYS A 268 6.82 -43.00 1.34
C LYS A 268 7.20 -43.66 2.65
N ARG A 269 8.38 -43.33 3.16
CA ARG A 269 8.93 -43.86 4.41
C ARG A 269 9.62 -42.72 5.14
N VAL A 270 9.28 -42.56 6.43
CA VAL A 270 9.74 -41.47 7.30
C VAL A 270 10.88 -41.89 8.23
N THR A 271 11.24 -43.18 8.22
CA THR A 271 12.32 -43.75 9.03
C THR A 271 13.64 -43.05 8.71
N GLN A 272 14.21 -42.37 9.69
CA GLN A 272 15.55 -41.78 9.58
C GLN A 272 16.60 -42.89 9.75
N PHE A 273 17.51 -43.01 8.79
CA PHE A 273 18.60 -43.98 8.88
C PHE A 273 19.73 -43.40 9.73
N LYS A 274 20.05 -44.07 10.82
CA LYS A 274 21.21 -43.72 11.63
C LYS A 274 22.50 -44.10 10.89
N ARG A 275 23.52 -43.25 11.00
CA ARG A 275 24.85 -43.56 10.47
C ARG A 275 25.44 -44.78 11.18
N HIS A 276 26.17 -45.61 10.45
CA HIS A 276 26.94 -46.70 11.04
C HIS A 276 27.86 -46.18 12.16
N HIS A 277 27.80 -46.81 13.34
CA HIS A 277 28.54 -46.46 14.56
C HIS A 277 28.24 -45.10 15.21
N SER A 278 27.18 -44.37 14.81
CA SER A 278 26.81 -43.12 15.52
C SER A 278 26.34 -43.35 16.95
N ASP A 279 25.90 -44.56 17.26
CA ASP A 279 25.56 -45.05 18.60
C ASP A 279 26.81 -45.36 19.44
N ARG A 280 27.94 -45.69 18.80
CA ARG A 280 29.18 -46.10 19.47
C ARG A 280 30.17 -44.96 19.66
N TYR A 281 30.23 -44.02 18.72
CA TYR A 281 31.19 -42.91 18.76
C TYR A 281 30.46 -41.58 18.84
N ALA A 282 30.63 -40.86 19.95
CA ALA A 282 29.99 -39.55 20.19
C ALA A 282 30.37 -38.49 19.14
N CYS A 283 31.55 -38.61 18.51
CA CYS A 283 31.99 -37.72 17.43
C CYS A 283 31.23 -37.93 16.11
N LEU A 284 30.50 -39.04 15.96
CA LEU A 284 29.76 -39.36 14.75
C LEU A 284 28.31 -38.88 14.85
N LYS A 285 28.00 -37.85 14.05
CA LYS A 285 26.62 -37.40 13.85
C LYS A 285 25.72 -38.54 13.35
N THR A 286 24.48 -38.56 13.84
CA THR A 286 23.45 -39.57 13.55
C THR A 286 22.93 -39.53 12.11
N ASN A 287 23.15 -38.43 11.38
CA ASN A 287 22.74 -38.28 9.98
C ASN A 287 23.37 -39.35 9.08
N TRP A 288 22.53 -40.08 8.34
CA TRP A 288 22.96 -41.12 7.40
C TRP A 288 24.11 -40.65 6.50
N ARG A 289 25.16 -41.47 6.42
CA ARG A 289 26.19 -41.39 5.39
C ARG A 289 26.51 -42.77 4.88
N ARG A 290 26.63 -42.90 3.55
CA ARG A 290 27.03 -44.15 2.91
C ARG A 290 28.39 -44.58 3.49
N PRO A 291 28.50 -45.80 4.05
CA PRO A 291 29.77 -46.32 4.53
C PRO A 291 30.82 -46.33 3.42
N LYS A 292 32.02 -45.86 3.74
CA LYS A 292 33.19 -45.82 2.85
C LYS A 292 34.20 -46.89 3.29
N GLY A 293 35.21 -47.17 2.45
CA GLY A 293 36.27 -48.16 2.75
C GLY A 293 35.97 -49.54 2.19
N ILE A 294 36.99 -50.22 1.67
CA ILE A 294 36.88 -51.52 1.00
C ILE A 294 36.51 -52.64 1.98
N ASP A 295 36.99 -52.55 3.22
CA ASP A 295 36.74 -53.55 4.28
C ASP A 295 35.47 -53.28 5.10
N SER A 296 34.68 -52.27 4.74
CA SER A 296 33.46 -51.95 5.47
C SER A 296 32.46 -53.10 5.39
N ARG A 297 32.25 -53.78 6.53
CA ARG A 297 31.31 -54.92 6.64
C ARG A 297 29.88 -54.52 6.25
N VAL A 298 29.47 -53.28 6.59
CA VAL A 298 28.17 -52.70 6.21
C VAL A 298 28.08 -52.51 4.70
N ARG A 299 29.13 -51.96 4.05
CA ARG A 299 29.18 -51.77 2.59
C ARG A 299 29.13 -53.10 1.83
N ARG A 300 29.81 -54.12 2.36
CA ARG A 300 29.88 -55.49 1.82
C ARG A 300 28.68 -56.36 2.19
N LYS A 301 27.70 -55.82 2.94
CA LYS A 301 26.45 -56.50 3.31
C LYS A 301 26.65 -57.82 4.05
N PHE A 302 27.65 -57.89 4.94
CA PHE A 302 27.83 -59.06 5.80
C PHE A 302 26.62 -59.28 6.72
N LYS A 303 26.35 -60.53 7.09
CA LYS A 303 25.28 -60.88 8.04
C LYS A 303 25.55 -60.22 9.41
N GLY A 304 24.50 -59.71 10.06
CA GLY A 304 24.57 -59.13 11.42
C GLY A 304 24.98 -57.66 11.52
N VAL A 305 25.09 -56.94 10.39
CA VAL A 305 25.38 -55.49 10.38
C VAL A 305 24.15 -54.66 10.03
N THR A 306 24.20 -53.35 10.29
CA THR A 306 23.12 -52.42 9.92
C THR A 306 22.82 -52.47 8.42
N LEU A 307 21.54 -52.53 8.05
CA LEU A 307 21.13 -52.59 6.65
C LEU A 307 21.35 -51.24 5.96
N MET A 308 21.92 -51.27 4.76
CA MET A 308 22.13 -50.06 3.95
C MET A 308 20.79 -49.59 3.34
N PRO A 309 20.47 -48.29 3.36
CA PRO A 309 19.32 -47.74 2.68
C PRO A 309 19.39 -48.03 1.18
N ASN A 310 18.34 -48.63 0.64
CA ASN A 310 18.19 -48.95 -0.78
C ASN A 310 17.46 -47.83 -1.55
N ILE A 311 17.68 -47.73 -2.86
CA ILE A 311 17.26 -46.63 -3.76
C ILE A 311 15.73 -46.39 -3.85
N GLY A 312 14.90 -47.22 -3.20
CA GLY A 312 13.44 -47.15 -3.19
C GLY A 312 12.77 -46.22 -2.15
N TYR A 313 13.50 -45.48 -1.33
CA TYR A 313 12.93 -44.55 -0.31
C TYR A 313 12.48 -43.20 -0.90
N GLY A 314 11.68 -43.23 -1.97
CA GLY A 314 11.21 -42.04 -2.70
C GLY A 314 9.98 -41.34 -2.09
N SER A 315 9.54 -40.25 -2.73
CA SER A 315 8.25 -39.59 -2.43
C SER A 315 7.05 -40.49 -2.77
N ASP A 316 5.91 -40.28 -2.10
CA ASP A 316 4.65 -41.01 -2.35
C ASP A 316 4.27 -40.96 -3.83
N LYS A 317 3.73 -42.05 -4.39
CA LYS A 317 3.31 -42.12 -5.80
C LYS A 317 2.32 -41.00 -6.13
N LYS A 318 1.44 -40.62 -5.18
CA LYS A 318 0.45 -39.55 -5.33
C LYS A 318 1.05 -38.14 -5.42
N THR A 319 2.21 -37.92 -4.77
CA THR A 319 2.86 -36.59 -4.68
C THR A 319 4.22 -36.55 -5.38
N ARG A 320 4.62 -37.63 -6.06
CA ARG A 320 5.85 -37.70 -6.83
C ARG A 320 5.81 -36.63 -7.93
N HIS A 321 6.93 -35.90 -8.11
CA HIS A 321 7.11 -34.82 -9.08
C HIS A 321 6.41 -33.48 -8.77
N TYR A 322 5.69 -33.38 -7.65
CA TYR A 322 5.24 -32.08 -7.16
C TYR A 322 6.39 -31.34 -6.47
N LEU A 323 6.51 -30.06 -6.77
CA LEU A 323 7.37 -29.11 -6.09
C LEU A 323 6.69 -28.60 -4.80
N PRO A 324 7.45 -28.01 -3.86
CA PRO A 324 6.88 -27.41 -2.65
C PRO A 324 5.85 -26.30 -2.91
N ASN A 325 5.94 -25.65 -4.08
CA ASN A 325 4.99 -24.64 -4.54
C ASN A 325 3.66 -25.23 -5.06
N GLY A 326 3.48 -26.56 -5.05
CA GLY A 326 2.26 -27.23 -5.52
C GLY A 326 2.19 -27.50 -7.02
N PHE A 327 3.18 -27.09 -7.81
CA PHE A 327 3.24 -27.34 -9.25
C PHE A 327 4.05 -28.58 -9.60
N LYS A 328 3.79 -29.17 -10.77
CA LYS A 328 4.73 -30.09 -11.42
C LYS A 328 5.70 -29.29 -12.27
N LYS A 329 6.96 -29.69 -12.31
CA LYS A 329 7.96 -29.03 -13.15
C LYS A 329 7.90 -29.54 -14.59
N PHE A 330 7.98 -28.63 -15.55
CA PHE A 330 8.13 -28.91 -16.97
C PHE A 330 9.37 -28.16 -17.47
N LEU A 331 10.32 -28.89 -18.05
CA LEU A 331 11.57 -28.31 -18.55
C LEU A 331 11.31 -27.68 -19.91
N VAL A 332 11.66 -26.40 -20.08
CA VAL A 332 11.43 -25.63 -21.31
C VAL A 332 12.76 -25.22 -21.93
N HIS A 333 12.91 -25.49 -23.23
CA HIS A 333 14.05 -25.05 -24.04
C HIS A 333 13.70 -23.89 -24.96
N ASN A 334 12.44 -23.81 -25.43
CA ASN A 334 12.00 -22.87 -26.44
C ASN A 334 10.66 -22.22 -26.09
N VAL A 335 10.35 -21.09 -26.73
CA VAL A 335 9.10 -20.34 -26.51
C VAL A 335 7.85 -21.18 -26.88
N LYS A 336 7.92 -21.96 -27.97
CA LYS A 336 6.79 -22.82 -28.41
C LYS A 336 6.39 -23.88 -27.38
N GLU A 337 7.35 -24.35 -26.58
CA GLU A 337 7.07 -25.34 -25.53
C GLU A 337 6.22 -24.77 -24.38
N LEU A 338 6.15 -23.43 -24.23
CA LEU A 338 5.23 -22.78 -23.29
C LEU A 338 3.76 -22.86 -23.73
N GLU A 339 3.49 -23.00 -25.03
CA GLU A 339 2.11 -23.10 -25.53
C GLU A 339 1.43 -24.38 -25.07
N ILE A 340 2.21 -25.45 -24.87
CA ILE A 340 1.75 -26.71 -24.26
C ILE A 340 1.22 -26.48 -22.84
N LEU A 341 1.75 -25.47 -22.15
CA LEU A 341 1.35 -25.10 -20.79
C LEU A 341 0.13 -24.17 -20.75
N MET A 342 -0.35 -23.66 -21.89
CA MET A 342 -1.49 -22.74 -21.95
C MET A 342 -2.76 -23.34 -21.33
N MET A 343 -3.04 -24.62 -21.59
CA MET A 343 -4.19 -25.33 -21.01
C MET A 343 -3.89 -25.99 -19.64
N HIS A 344 -2.65 -25.91 -19.18
CA HIS A 344 -2.14 -26.69 -18.04
C HIS A 344 -1.38 -25.84 -17.00
N ASN A 345 -1.48 -24.52 -17.12
CA ASN A 345 -0.79 -23.52 -16.30
C ASN A 345 -1.06 -23.66 -14.79
N ARG A 346 -2.22 -24.17 -14.39
CA ARG A 346 -2.54 -24.43 -12.97
C ARG A 346 -2.01 -25.76 -12.42
N LYS A 347 -1.40 -26.62 -13.25
CA LYS A 347 -0.86 -27.93 -12.84
C LYS A 347 0.65 -28.01 -13.01
N TYR A 348 1.17 -27.35 -14.04
CA TYR A 348 2.58 -27.36 -14.38
C TYR A 348 3.15 -25.95 -14.32
N CYS A 349 4.40 -25.87 -13.87
CA CYS A 349 5.24 -24.68 -13.93
C CYS A 349 6.40 -24.93 -14.89
N ALA A 350 6.89 -23.88 -15.52
CA ALA A 350 8.03 -23.94 -16.41
C ALA A 350 9.35 -23.82 -15.61
N GLU A 351 10.34 -24.62 -15.97
CA GLU A 351 11.72 -24.50 -15.53
C GLU A 351 12.59 -24.35 -16.78
N ILE A 352 13.26 -23.20 -16.95
CA ILE A 352 14.06 -22.94 -18.14
C ILE A 352 15.33 -23.76 -18.09
N ALA A 353 15.63 -24.51 -19.15
CA ALA A 353 16.80 -25.35 -19.21
C ALA A 353 18.12 -24.56 -19.09
N HIS A 354 19.14 -25.22 -18.56
CA HIS A 354 20.44 -24.60 -18.28
C HIS A 354 21.23 -24.24 -19.55
N ASN A 355 20.93 -24.86 -20.70
CA ASN A 355 21.60 -24.63 -21.97
C ASN A 355 20.97 -23.50 -22.81
N VAL A 356 19.93 -22.82 -22.31
CA VAL A 356 19.26 -21.72 -23.02
C VAL A 356 20.02 -20.40 -22.80
N SER A 357 20.33 -19.70 -23.90
CA SER A 357 20.97 -18.38 -23.94
C SER A 357 20.15 -17.30 -23.20
N THR A 358 20.78 -16.24 -22.69
CA THR A 358 20.12 -15.15 -21.94
C THR A 358 19.04 -14.43 -22.74
N ARG A 359 19.28 -14.11 -24.02
CA ARG A 359 18.28 -13.50 -24.91
C ARG A 359 17.00 -14.34 -25.00
N LYS A 360 17.13 -15.63 -25.33
CA LYS A 360 15.99 -16.57 -25.36
C LYS A 360 15.32 -16.75 -24.00
N ARG A 361 16.07 -16.67 -22.89
CA ARG A 361 15.48 -16.70 -21.54
C ARG A 361 14.54 -15.52 -21.32
N LYS A 362 14.93 -14.31 -21.73
CA LYS A 362 14.08 -13.11 -21.66
C LYS A 362 12.79 -13.30 -22.45
N GLU A 363 12.90 -13.79 -23.70
CA GLU A 363 11.75 -14.10 -24.55
C GLU A 363 10.81 -15.15 -23.92
N ILE A 364 11.36 -16.20 -23.30
CA ILE A 364 10.60 -17.24 -22.60
C ILE A 364 9.90 -16.66 -21.36
N VAL A 365 10.57 -15.80 -20.58
CA VAL A 365 9.98 -15.17 -19.39
C VAL A 365 8.87 -14.20 -19.77
N GLU A 366 9.08 -13.35 -20.77
CA GLU A 366 8.06 -12.43 -21.30
C GLU A 366 6.84 -13.20 -21.83
N ARG A 367 7.07 -14.26 -22.62
CA ARG A 367 5.98 -15.09 -23.13
C ARG A 367 5.25 -15.84 -22.02
N ALA A 368 5.97 -16.36 -21.02
CA ALA A 368 5.36 -17.03 -19.88
C ALA A 368 4.47 -16.07 -19.07
N SER A 369 4.87 -14.80 -18.95
CA SER A 369 4.05 -13.75 -18.32
C SER A 369 2.76 -13.49 -19.09
N GLN A 370 2.79 -13.54 -20.42
CA GLN A 370 1.58 -13.39 -21.25
C GLN A 370 0.62 -14.58 -21.12
N LEU A 371 1.16 -15.78 -20.94
CA LEU A 371 0.38 -17.03 -20.84
C LEU A 371 -0.02 -17.39 -19.39
N ASP A 372 0.30 -16.53 -18.42
CA ASP A 372 0.14 -16.79 -16.98
C ASP A 372 0.72 -18.15 -16.56
N VAL A 373 1.98 -18.40 -16.95
CA VAL A 373 2.72 -19.61 -16.57
C VAL A 373 3.79 -19.27 -15.55
N VAL A 374 3.77 -19.94 -14.41
CA VAL A 374 4.76 -19.79 -13.35
C VAL A 374 6.12 -20.32 -13.82
N VAL A 375 7.15 -19.47 -13.83
CA VAL A 375 8.54 -19.85 -14.12
C VAL A 375 9.34 -19.93 -12.81
N THR A 376 9.92 -21.09 -12.51
CA THR A 376 10.61 -21.33 -11.21
C THR A 376 11.97 -20.64 -11.11
N ASN A 377 12.70 -20.52 -12.21
CA ASN A 377 14.04 -19.94 -12.28
C ASN A 377 14.07 -18.63 -13.07
N LYS A 378 13.03 -17.80 -12.94
CA LYS A 378 12.83 -16.57 -13.74
C LYS A 378 14.05 -15.62 -13.73
N LEU A 379 14.72 -15.46 -12.59
CA LEU A 379 15.86 -14.54 -12.43
C LEU A 379 17.23 -15.14 -12.77
N ALA A 380 17.32 -16.43 -13.09
CA ALA A 380 18.60 -17.09 -13.28
C ALA A 380 19.30 -16.59 -14.56
N ARG A 381 20.56 -16.15 -14.45
CA ARG A 381 21.41 -15.62 -15.54
C ARG A 381 20.95 -14.31 -16.21
N LEU A 382 19.89 -13.67 -15.72
CA LEU A 382 19.46 -12.35 -16.22
C LEU A 382 20.18 -11.20 -15.49
N ARG A 383 20.45 -11.36 -14.18
CA ARG A 383 21.14 -10.35 -13.36
C ARG A 383 22.51 -9.93 -13.87
N SER A 384 23.24 -10.84 -14.54
CA SER A 384 24.60 -10.60 -15.01
C SER A 384 24.72 -9.65 -16.21
N GLN A 385 23.60 -9.17 -16.79
CA GLN A 385 23.60 -8.21 -17.91
C GLN A 385 22.88 -6.89 -17.57
N GLU A 386 22.32 -6.75 -16.36
CA GLU A 386 21.73 -5.47 -15.90
C GLU A 386 22.78 -4.58 -15.20
N ASP A 387 23.99 -5.12 -14.95
CA ASP A 387 25.14 -4.44 -14.33
C ASP A 387 26.26 -4.06 -15.35
N GLU A 388 26.01 -4.22 -16.65
CA GLU A 388 26.83 -3.72 -17.78
C GLU A 388 25.97 -2.80 -18.66
#